data_AF-A0A7K2L2D9-F1
#
_entry.id   AF-A0A7K2L2D9-F1
#
_cell.length_a   1.000
_cell.length_b   1.000
_cell.length_c   1.000
_cell.angle_alpha   90.00
_cell.angle_beta   90.00
_cell.angle_gamma   90.00
#
_symmetry.space_group_name_H-M   'P 1'
#
loop_
_entity.id
_entity.type
_entity.pdbx_description
1 polymer ?
#
loop_
_entity_poly.entity_id
_entity_poly.type
_entity_poly.pdbx_seq_one_letter_code
_entity_poly.pdbx_strand_id
1 'polypeptide(L)'
;IERYTNAYRTMGGHSDQALDLADGSFVAVFSCYRDPDAAPPRKLVFASKESGGDPFEIPLVQNSVVTFSVASNRRLKHRIVLDAPAQIAENPWLGVTFRTSKTLLRFGDGHARLPEGDLLAPADEEQAREFYRLRRRENDETDFVYPPLTYTVSESDLMPPV
;
A
#
# COMPACT_ATOMS: atom_id res chain seq x y z
N ILE A 1 2.64 8.05 2.96
CA ILE A 1 2.59 9.26 2.09
C ILE A 1 3.62 9.06 0.99
N GLU A 2 3.26 9.33 -0.26
CA GLU A 2 4.13 9.15 -1.43
C GLU A 2 4.20 10.46 -2.19
N ARG A 3 5.40 10.82 -2.67
CA ARG A 3 5.60 11.97 -3.54
C ARG A 3 6.35 11.54 -4.79
N TYR A 4 5.73 11.70 -5.95
CA TYR A 4 6.31 11.28 -7.22
C TYR A 4 6.51 12.46 -8.16
N THR A 5 7.67 12.52 -8.79
CA THR A 5 7.91 13.34 -9.98
C THR A 5 7.47 12.60 -11.24
N ASN A 6 7.43 13.29 -12.37
CA ASN A 6 7.07 12.68 -13.66
C ASN A 6 8.09 11.64 -14.15
N ALA A 7 9.29 11.59 -13.55
CA ALA A 7 10.26 10.53 -13.79
C ALA A 7 9.79 9.16 -13.25
N TYR A 8 9.03 9.13 -12.15
CA TYR A 8 8.46 7.89 -11.61
C TYR A 8 7.11 7.61 -12.25
N ARG A 9 7.10 6.74 -13.25
CA ARG A 9 5.93 6.56 -14.14
C ARG A 9 5.09 5.32 -13.86
N THR A 10 5.66 4.31 -13.21
CA THR A 10 4.99 3.05 -12.97
C THR A 10 5.51 2.41 -11.69
N MET A 11 4.68 1.55 -11.10
CA MET A 11 5.02 0.70 -9.98
C MET A 11 4.52 -0.73 -10.23
N GLY A 12 5.05 -1.69 -9.45
CA GLY A 12 4.55 -3.06 -9.45
C GLY A 12 3.11 -3.14 -8.94
N GLY A 13 2.30 -4.01 -9.56
CA GLY A 13 0.96 -4.32 -9.06
C GLY A 13 1.03 -5.07 -7.73
N HIS A 14 0.32 -4.58 -6.72
CA HIS A 14 0.32 -5.17 -5.39
C HIS A 14 -1.04 -4.98 -4.70
N SER A 15 -1.24 -5.71 -3.60
CA SER A 15 -2.29 -5.43 -2.63
C SER A 15 -1.68 -4.76 -1.39
N ASP A 16 -2.45 -3.87 -0.77
CA ASP A 16 -2.11 -3.33 0.54
C ASP A 16 -2.05 -4.47 1.55
N GLN A 17 -1.08 -4.41 2.47
CA GLN A 17 -0.75 -5.55 3.31
C GLN A 17 -1.85 -5.87 4.33
N ALA A 18 -2.56 -6.98 4.11
CA ALA A 18 -3.64 -7.48 4.95
C ALA A 18 -3.19 -7.97 6.33
N LEU A 19 -1.87 -8.08 6.56
CA LEU A 19 -1.30 -8.33 7.89
C LEU A 19 -1.85 -7.33 8.91
N ASP A 20 -1.97 -6.05 8.53
CA ASP A 20 -2.39 -4.99 9.44
C ASP A 20 -3.73 -4.33 9.08
N LEU A 21 -4.35 -4.65 7.94
CA LEU A 21 -5.65 -4.08 7.60
C LEU A 21 -6.78 -4.68 8.47
N ALA A 22 -7.57 -3.81 9.09
CA ALA A 22 -8.77 -4.19 9.83
C ALA A 22 -9.86 -4.76 8.91
N ASP A 23 -10.48 -5.87 9.32
CA ASP A 23 -11.55 -6.49 8.56
C ASP A 23 -12.77 -5.57 8.44
N GLY A 24 -13.44 -5.62 7.29
CA GLY A 24 -14.59 -4.75 6.98
C GLY A 24 -14.23 -3.27 6.74
N SER A 25 -12.96 -2.88 6.87
CA SER A 25 -12.52 -1.51 6.63
C SER A 25 -12.24 -1.23 5.14
N PHE A 26 -11.74 -0.02 4.88
CA PHE A 26 -11.42 0.49 3.55
C PHE A 26 -9.98 1.00 3.51
N VAL A 27 -9.39 0.94 2.32
CA VAL A 27 -8.22 1.71 1.94
C VAL A 27 -8.70 2.94 1.18
N ALA A 28 -8.15 4.11 1.49
CA ALA A 28 -8.46 5.35 0.82
C ALA A 28 -7.19 6.03 0.30
N VAL A 29 -7.12 6.31 -1.00
CA VAL A 29 -6.01 7.00 -1.64
C VAL A 29 -6.44 8.42 -1.97
N PHE A 30 -5.91 9.39 -1.23
CA PHE A 30 -6.00 10.81 -1.56
C PHE A 30 -4.92 11.20 -2.57
N SER A 31 -5.27 12.11 -3.48
CA SER A 31 -4.40 12.57 -4.56
C SER A 31 -4.42 14.09 -4.70
N CYS A 32 -3.25 14.73 -4.81
CA CYS A 32 -3.13 16.11 -5.27
C CYS A 32 -1.84 16.37 -6.06
N TYR A 33 -1.84 17.45 -6.82
CA TYR A 33 -0.77 17.91 -7.70
C TYR A 33 -0.36 19.32 -7.31
N ARG A 34 0.88 19.67 -7.66
CA ARG A 34 1.37 21.04 -7.54
C ARG A 34 0.60 21.97 -8.49
N ASP A 35 0.46 21.56 -9.75
CA ASP A 35 -0.18 22.32 -10.81
C ASP A 35 -1.35 21.49 -11.42
N PRO A 36 -2.59 21.66 -10.93
CA PRO A 36 -3.71 20.76 -11.26
C PRO A 36 -4.03 20.63 -12.75
N ASP A 37 -3.79 21.69 -13.54
CA ASP A 37 -4.17 21.76 -14.96
C ASP A 37 -3.00 21.46 -15.93
N ALA A 38 -1.79 21.19 -15.40
CA ALA A 38 -0.57 21.13 -16.23
C ALA A 38 -0.37 19.80 -16.98
N ALA A 39 -1.02 18.71 -16.56
CA ALA A 39 -0.82 17.38 -17.12
C ALA A 39 -2.04 16.48 -16.84
N PRO A 40 -2.24 15.41 -17.63
CA PRO A 40 -3.23 14.40 -17.27
C PRO A 40 -2.90 13.78 -15.91
N PRO A 41 -3.92 13.43 -15.10
CA PRO A 41 -3.71 12.82 -13.81
C PRO A 41 -3.08 11.43 -13.95
N ARG A 42 -2.37 11.01 -12.92
CA ARG A 42 -2.02 9.61 -12.71
C ARG A 42 -3.30 8.77 -12.63
N LYS A 43 -3.17 7.49 -12.94
CA LYS A 43 -4.25 6.52 -12.88
C LYS A 43 -3.95 5.47 -11.83
N LEU A 44 -4.95 5.14 -11.02
CA LEU A 44 -4.94 3.94 -10.18
C LEU A 44 -5.54 2.80 -10.99
N VAL A 45 -4.69 1.87 -11.40
CA VAL A 45 -5.06 0.72 -12.23
C VAL A 45 -5.28 -0.48 -11.32
N PHE A 46 -6.44 -1.12 -11.43
CA PHE A 46 -6.79 -2.36 -10.74
C PHE A 46 -6.79 -3.53 -11.72
N ALA A 47 -6.29 -4.67 -11.28
CA ALA A 47 -6.30 -5.93 -12.02
C ALA A 47 -6.75 -7.06 -11.08
N SER A 48 -7.58 -7.98 -11.59
CA SER A 48 -7.97 -9.16 -10.83
C SER A 48 -6.78 -10.09 -10.58
N LYS A 49 -6.74 -10.73 -9.41
CA LYS A 49 -5.86 -11.88 -9.14
C LYS A 49 -6.40 -13.16 -9.78
N GLU A 50 -7.72 -13.21 -10.03
CA GLU A 50 -8.38 -14.31 -10.71
C GLU A 50 -8.23 -14.17 -12.24
N SER A 51 -8.22 -15.29 -12.94
CA SER A 51 -8.12 -15.29 -14.41
C SER A 51 -9.39 -14.72 -15.06
N GLY A 52 -9.22 -13.89 -16.10
CA GLY A 52 -10.32 -13.44 -16.96
C GLY A 52 -11.00 -12.13 -16.56
N GLY A 53 -10.49 -11.42 -15.54
CA GLY A 53 -10.93 -10.05 -15.24
C GLY A 53 -10.10 -9.00 -15.97
N ASP A 54 -10.73 -8.21 -16.85
CA ASP A 54 -10.06 -7.08 -17.50
C ASP A 54 -9.64 -6.02 -16.46
N PRO A 55 -8.43 -5.45 -16.60
CA PRO A 55 -8.02 -4.36 -15.73
C PRO A 55 -8.88 -3.12 -16.01
N PHE A 56 -9.10 -2.33 -14.96
CA PHE A 56 -9.79 -1.04 -15.07
C PHE A 56 -8.97 0.04 -14.37
N GLU A 57 -9.22 1.29 -14.74
CA GLU A 57 -8.46 2.43 -14.25
C GLU A 57 -9.37 3.52 -13.69
N ILE A 58 -8.90 4.14 -12.61
CA ILE A 58 -9.56 5.30 -11.99
C ILE A 58 -8.57 6.47 -12.03
N PRO A 59 -8.90 7.59 -12.69
CA PRO A 59 -8.08 8.79 -12.67
C PRO A 59 -7.96 9.35 -11.25
N LEU A 60 -6.73 9.57 -10.78
CA LEU A 60 -6.43 10.21 -9.50
C LEU A 60 -6.38 11.73 -9.71
N VAL A 61 -7.54 12.36 -9.95
CA VAL A 61 -7.66 13.80 -10.20
C VAL A 61 -7.29 14.65 -8.97
N GLN A 62 -7.14 15.96 -9.15
CA GLN A 62 -6.81 16.90 -8.08
C GLN A 62 -7.81 16.80 -6.91
N ASN A 63 -7.28 16.70 -5.68
CA ASN A 63 -8.04 16.62 -4.42
C ASN A 63 -9.08 15.51 -4.38
N SER A 64 -8.86 14.42 -5.11
CA SER A 64 -9.75 13.26 -5.11
C SER A 64 -9.37 12.24 -4.05
N VAL A 65 -10.35 11.43 -3.67
CA VAL A 65 -10.16 10.24 -2.85
C VAL A 65 -10.76 9.05 -3.58
N VAL A 66 -9.96 8.01 -3.80
CA VAL A 66 -10.45 6.71 -4.27
C VAL A 66 -10.46 5.74 -3.11
N THR A 67 -11.61 5.16 -2.81
CA THR A 67 -11.78 4.19 -1.72
C THR A 67 -12.10 2.81 -2.26
N PHE A 68 -11.49 1.78 -1.69
CA PHE A 68 -11.82 0.39 -1.97
C PHE A 68 -11.79 -0.43 -0.69
N SER A 69 -12.69 -1.41 -0.59
CA SER A 69 -12.80 -2.24 0.60
C SER A 69 -11.60 -3.17 0.77
N VAL A 70 -11.33 -3.63 1.99
CA VAL A 70 -10.35 -4.70 2.24
C VAL A 70 -10.72 -5.98 1.46
N ALA A 71 -12.02 -6.26 1.27
CA ALA A 71 -12.47 -7.37 0.43
C ALA A 71 -12.07 -7.19 -1.05
N SER A 72 -12.13 -5.97 -1.58
CA SER A 72 -11.63 -5.65 -2.92
C SER A 72 -10.11 -5.77 -2.98
N ASN A 73 -9.38 -5.27 -1.99
CA ASN A 73 -7.92 -5.37 -1.91
C ASN A 73 -7.41 -6.83 -1.91
N ARG A 74 -8.16 -7.75 -1.28
CA ARG A 74 -7.85 -9.19 -1.32
C ARG A 74 -7.94 -9.78 -2.73
N ARG A 75 -8.87 -9.30 -3.55
CA ARG A 75 -9.14 -9.85 -4.89
C ARG A 75 -8.38 -9.15 -6.00
N LEU A 76 -7.93 -7.92 -5.77
CA LEU A 76 -7.35 -7.05 -6.79
C LEU A 76 -5.91 -6.68 -6.43
N LYS A 77 -5.05 -6.65 -7.44
CA LYS A 77 -3.80 -5.89 -7.41
C LYS A 77 -4.06 -4.48 -7.93
N HIS A 78 -3.39 -3.50 -7.36
CA HIS A 78 -3.43 -2.13 -7.83
C HIS A 78 -2.04 -1.56 -8.05
N ARG A 79 -1.93 -0.57 -8.95
CA ARG A 79 -0.71 0.20 -9.21
C ARG A 79 -1.05 1.60 -9.69
N ILE A 80 -0.17 2.55 -9.40
CA ILE A 80 -0.27 3.91 -9.88
C ILE A 80 0.61 4.08 -11.12
N VAL A 81 0.04 4.62 -12.19
CA VAL A 81 0.72 4.85 -13.46
C VAL A 81 0.56 6.30 -13.90
N LEU A 82 1.63 6.86 -14.48
CA LEU A 82 1.58 8.10 -15.26
C LEU A 82 1.64 7.74 -16.74
N ASP A 83 0.51 7.92 -17.42
CA ASP A 83 0.35 7.68 -18.86
C ASP A 83 0.29 9.01 -19.61
N ALA A 84 1.44 9.65 -19.76
CA ALA A 84 1.61 10.94 -20.42
C ALA A 84 2.82 10.97 -21.37
N PRO A 85 2.89 11.86 -22.37
CA PRO A 85 4.10 11.99 -23.19
C PRO A 85 5.38 12.20 -22.36
N ALA A 86 6.54 11.81 -22.88
CA ALA A 86 7.81 11.94 -22.15
C ALA A 86 8.24 13.41 -21.92
N GLN A 87 7.74 14.34 -22.73
CA GLN A 87 8.10 15.76 -22.71
C GLN A 87 7.01 16.64 -22.09
N ILE A 88 6.40 16.22 -20.99
CA ILE A 88 5.51 17.08 -20.20
C ILE A 88 6.31 17.90 -19.19
N ALA A 89 5.83 19.10 -18.87
CA ALA A 89 6.40 19.89 -17.77
C ALA A 89 6.33 19.09 -16.46
N GLU A 90 7.32 19.27 -15.59
CA GLU A 90 7.35 18.60 -14.29
C GLU A 90 6.17 19.07 -13.43
N ASN A 91 5.43 18.12 -12.86
CA ASN A 91 4.28 18.39 -12.00
C ASN A 91 4.21 17.34 -10.89
N PRO A 92 4.85 17.60 -9.73
CA PRO A 92 4.90 16.65 -8.64
C PRO A 92 3.50 16.28 -8.14
N TRP A 93 3.29 14.98 -7.97
CA TRP A 93 2.09 14.39 -7.38
C TRP A 93 2.36 13.99 -5.92
N LEU A 94 1.37 14.20 -5.05
CA LEU A 94 1.33 13.74 -3.67
C LEU A 94 0.16 12.76 -3.51
N GLY A 95 0.48 11.56 -3.01
CA GLY A 95 -0.48 10.54 -2.61
C GLY A 95 -0.47 10.32 -1.11
N VAL A 96 -1.65 10.20 -0.51
CA VAL A 96 -1.79 9.77 0.89
C VAL A 96 -2.72 8.58 0.94
N THR A 97 -2.19 7.43 1.35
CA THR A 97 -2.96 6.22 1.59
C THR A 97 -3.34 6.14 3.05
N PHE A 98 -4.65 6.19 3.33
CA PHE A 98 -5.24 5.97 4.64
C PHE A 98 -5.69 4.52 4.77
N ARG A 99 -5.40 3.94 5.93
CA ARG A 99 -5.69 2.55 6.28
C ARG A 99 -6.19 2.51 7.71
N THR A 100 -7.09 1.58 7.99
CA THR A 100 -7.46 1.27 9.38
C THR A 100 -6.62 0.07 9.81
N SER A 101 -5.73 0.29 10.76
CA SER A 101 -4.90 -0.76 11.36
C SER A 101 -5.73 -1.64 12.31
N LYS A 102 -5.51 -2.96 12.31
CA LYS A 102 -5.97 -3.86 13.37
C LYS A 102 -4.92 -4.16 14.42
N THR A 103 -3.66 -3.81 14.17
CA THR A 103 -2.54 -4.05 15.08
C THR A 103 -2.17 -2.77 15.79
N LEU A 104 -2.74 -2.55 16.98
CA LEU A 104 -2.34 -1.43 17.82
C LEU A 104 -1.11 -1.81 18.66
N LEU A 105 0.07 -1.40 18.19
CA LEU A 105 1.31 -1.60 18.94
C LEU A 105 1.33 -0.77 20.23
N ARG A 106 1.85 -1.38 21.30
CA ARG A 106 2.11 -0.72 22.58
C ARG A 106 3.59 -0.42 22.70
N PHE A 107 3.92 0.86 22.90
CA PHE A 107 5.29 1.30 23.09
C PHE A 107 5.57 1.50 24.58
N GLY A 108 6.63 0.88 25.08
CA GLY A 108 7.06 0.97 26.48
C GLY A 108 8.49 0.47 26.66
N ASP A 109 9.25 1.08 27.56
CA ASP A 109 10.66 0.75 27.83
C ASP A 109 11.56 0.76 26.57
N GLY A 110 11.23 1.57 25.57
CA GLY A 110 11.95 1.64 24.29
C GLY A 110 11.64 0.50 23.31
N HIS A 111 10.61 -0.31 23.57
CA HIS A 111 10.23 -1.46 22.75
C HIS A 111 8.80 -1.35 22.22
N ALA A 112 8.57 -1.90 21.02
CA ALA A 112 7.25 -2.11 20.44
C ALA A 112 6.72 -3.51 20.82
N ARG A 113 5.48 -3.58 21.29
CA ARG A 113 4.80 -4.83 21.65
C ARG A 113 3.52 -5.01 20.86
N LEU A 114 3.31 -6.23 20.38
CA LEU A 114 2.05 -6.66 19.78
C LEU A 114 0.91 -6.62 20.81
N PRO A 115 -0.36 -6.59 20.37
CA PRO A 115 -1.51 -6.61 21.27
C PRO A 115 -1.50 -7.75 22.28
N GLU A 116 -0.95 -8.91 21.90
CA GLU A 116 -0.82 -10.13 22.70
C GLU A 116 0.32 -10.05 23.74
N GLY A 117 1.19 -9.04 23.66
CA GLY A 117 2.27 -8.76 24.61
C GLY A 117 3.67 -9.13 24.11
N ASP A 118 3.76 -9.93 23.05
CA ASP A 118 5.03 -10.30 22.40
C ASP A 118 5.77 -9.06 21.88
N LEU A 119 7.10 -9.11 21.91
CA LEU A 119 7.94 -8.07 21.32
C LEU A 119 7.90 -8.15 19.81
N LEU A 120 7.71 -7.01 19.15
CA LEU A 120 7.93 -6.89 17.71
C LEU A 120 9.41 -6.61 17.47
N ALA A 121 10.10 -7.49 16.77
CA ALA A 121 11.53 -7.37 16.49
C ALA A 121 11.80 -7.00 15.02
N PRO A 122 12.95 -6.38 14.71
CA PRO A 122 13.41 -6.31 13.32
C PRO A 122 13.67 -7.71 12.79
N ALA A 123 13.24 -7.98 11.56
CA ALA A 123 13.47 -9.25 10.89
C ALA A 123 14.97 -9.49 10.62
N ASP A 124 15.44 -10.70 10.89
CA ASP A 124 16.73 -11.16 10.35
C ASP A 124 16.63 -11.46 8.83
N GLU A 125 17.75 -11.85 8.21
CA GLU A 125 17.78 -12.12 6.76
C GLU A 125 16.87 -13.28 6.33
N GLU A 126 16.70 -14.32 7.17
CA GLU A 126 15.85 -15.45 6.86
C GLU A 126 14.37 -15.07 6.98
N GLN A 127 14.02 -14.40 8.07
CA GLN A 127 12.69 -13.84 8.32
C GLN A 127 12.29 -12.84 7.23
N ALA A 128 13.19 -11.96 6.81
CA ALA A 128 12.93 -11.02 5.72
C ALA A 128 12.65 -11.76 4.40
N ARG A 129 13.44 -12.79 4.07
CA ARG A 129 13.19 -13.62 2.87
C ARG A 129 11.84 -14.30 2.93
N GLU A 130 11.46 -14.86 4.07
CA GLU A 130 10.16 -15.49 4.26
C GLU A 130 9.02 -14.47 4.14
N PHE A 131 9.16 -13.30 4.76
CA PHE A 131 8.20 -12.21 4.64
C PHE A 131 7.94 -11.83 3.19
N TYR A 132 8.97 -11.72 2.35
CA TYR A 132 8.78 -11.43 0.93
C TYR A 132 8.09 -12.57 0.16
N ARG A 133 8.24 -13.84 0.57
CA ARG A 133 7.45 -14.94 0.03
C ARG A 133 5.99 -14.81 0.43
N LEU A 134 5.69 -14.46 1.69
CA LEU A 134 4.33 -14.19 2.16
C LEU A 134 3.69 -13.03 1.39
N ARG A 135 4.43 -11.94 1.16
CA ARG A 135 3.97 -10.80 0.33
C ARG A 135 3.67 -11.22 -1.10
N ARG A 136 4.47 -12.13 -1.68
CA ARG A 136 4.20 -12.67 -3.01
C ARG A 136 2.91 -13.49 -3.02
N ARG A 137 2.75 -14.39 -2.05
CA ARG A 137 1.51 -15.18 -1.90
C ARG A 137 0.30 -14.27 -1.75
N GLU A 138 0.35 -13.26 -0.90
CA GLU A 138 -0.72 -12.26 -0.77
C GLU A 138 -1.08 -11.60 -2.11
N ASN A 139 -0.09 -11.28 -2.95
CA ASN A 139 -0.34 -10.62 -4.23
C ASN A 139 -0.94 -11.55 -5.30
N ASP A 140 -0.85 -12.87 -5.12
CA ASP A 140 -1.24 -13.87 -6.11
C ASP A 140 -2.48 -14.68 -5.68
N GLU A 141 -2.68 -14.87 -4.37
CA GLU A 141 -3.78 -15.64 -3.77
C GLU A 141 -4.89 -14.70 -3.26
N THR A 142 -6.17 -15.07 -3.42
CA THR A 142 -7.32 -14.26 -2.98
C THR A 142 -7.77 -14.54 -1.55
N ASP A 143 -7.40 -15.71 -1.01
CA ASP A 143 -7.74 -16.24 0.30
C ASP A 143 -6.53 -16.33 1.25
N PHE A 144 -5.40 -15.72 0.89
CA PHE A 144 -4.20 -15.72 1.71
C PHE A 144 -4.42 -15.04 3.07
N VAL A 145 -3.96 -15.72 4.11
CA VAL A 145 -3.95 -15.23 5.49
C VAL A 145 -2.51 -15.29 6.00
N TYR A 146 -2.04 -14.20 6.60
CA TYR A 146 -0.74 -14.17 7.24
C TYR A 146 -0.70 -15.10 8.45
N PRO A 147 0.38 -15.89 8.64
CA PRO A 147 0.63 -16.49 9.94
C PRO A 147 0.90 -15.39 10.98
N PRO A 148 0.77 -15.67 12.29
CA PRO A 148 1.24 -14.76 13.32
C PRO A 148 2.74 -14.46 13.11
N LEU A 149 3.10 -13.19 13.06
CA LEU A 149 4.49 -12.73 12.92
C LEU A 149 4.86 -11.85 14.10
N THR A 150 6.01 -12.16 14.72
CA THR A 150 6.60 -11.39 15.81
C THR A 150 7.76 -10.50 15.34
N TYR A 151 7.88 -10.31 14.02
CA TYR A 151 8.91 -9.51 13.40
C TYR A 151 8.37 -8.61 12.29
N THR A 152 9.12 -7.56 11.97
CA THR A 152 8.82 -6.62 10.87
C THR A 152 10.06 -6.38 10.00
N VAL A 153 9.84 -6.16 8.70
CA VAL A 153 10.87 -5.70 7.77
C VAL A 153 10.93 -4.17 7.68
N SER A 154 10.03 -3.47 8.37
CA SER A 154 9.89 -2.01 8.34
C SER A 154 10.36 -1.41 9.67
N GLU A 155 11.46 -0.68 9.64
CA GLU A 155 12.01 -0.02 10.82
C GLU A 155 11.02 0.98 11.44
N SER A 156 10.16 1.61 10.61
CA SER A 156 9.16 2.57 11.10
C SER A 156 8.13 1.94 12.02
N ASP A 157 7.88 0.63 11.91
CA ASP A 157 6.92 -0.07 12.77
C ASP A 157 7.44 -0.17 14.21
N LEU A 158 8.75 -0.01 14.42
CA LEU A 158 9.40 -0.02 15.73
C LEU A 158 9.50 1.38 16.35
N MET A 159 9.08 2.42 15.64
CA MET A 159 9.12 3.79 16.11
C MET A 159 7.78 4.20 16.76
N PRO A 160 7.79 4.87 17.92
CA PRO A 160 6.57 5.39 18.51
C PRO A 160 5.96 6.48 17.61
N PRO A 161 4.63 6.65 17.62
CA PRO A 161 3.99 7.76 16.94
C PRO A 161 4.52 9.09 17.48
N VAL A 162 4.85 10.01 16.58
CA VAL A 162 5.28 11.40 16.85
C VAL A 162 4.10 12.36 16.94
#